data_AF-A0A1F4B7V2-F1
#
_entry.id   AF-A0A1F4B7V2-F1
#
_cell.length_a   1.000
_cell.length_b   1.000
_cell.length_c   1.000
_cell.angle_alpha   90.00
_cell.angle_beta   90.00
_cell.angle_gamma   90.00
#
_symmetry.space_group_name_H-M   'P 1'
#
loop_
_entity.id
_entity.type
_entity.pdbx_description
1 polymer ?
#
loop_
_entity_poly.entity_id
_entity_poly.type
_entity_poly.pdbx_seq_one_letter_code
_entity_poly.pdbx_strand_id
1 'polypeptide(L)'
;MQSRDSPGGTVDLLVVGGGVNGAGIARDAAGRGLSVMLAEKDDLASATSSWSSKLIHGGLRYLEHYEFRLVAEALAEREVMLAIARHLVWPARFIMPHVPELRPRWMIRAGLFLYDNLGKFGAALGAHRPALPGSHGVRLDVPPLNAGLKPDFRHGFEYSDCRVDDARLVVANALSAAEFGAVIRTRTECVSARRHDGFWQVGLSGDTRVRARAIVNAAGPWVKQVLNERLAQPSDDAVRLVKGSHIVLPRLYAGEHVFLLQNDDRRVVFMIPYEGRYTLVGTTDVPVTEAAAPVVTAQEVDYLCRAVNRYLARPVRPQDVVWRYAGVRPLYDDGTSDPSAVTRDYTLRLDGVAGAAPVLSVFGGKITTYRRLAELAVGKLAPYFPAMKAAWTATAPLPGSDFGAAGRAAAREALFARHPRIERDCLRGIFRRHGTRALEVVGDGDLGEDFGAGLHEREVRYLVEREWARSAEDVLWRRTKSGLHLTEVQRARVAAHMGR
;
A
#
# COMPACT_ATOMS: atom_id res chain seq x y z
N MET A 1 -19.15 -0.90 21.38
CA MET A 1 -20.04 -2.06 21.55
C MET A 1 -19.20 -3.33 21.45
N GLN A 2 -18.63 -3.76 22.58
CA GLN A 2 -17.97 -5.06 22.73
C GLN A 2 -19.00 -6.04 23.29
N SER A 3 -19.35 -7.05 22.51
CA SER A 3 -19.94 -8.33 22.94
C SER A 3 -19.82 -9.27 21.72
N ARG A 4 -19.29 -10.49 21.78
CA ARG A 4 -19.35 -11.53 22.82
C ARG A 4 -18.10 -12.41 22.78
N ASP A 5 -17.76 -12.98 23.94
CA ASP A 5 -16.75 -14.02 24.21
C ASP A 5 -16.76 -15.17 23.19
N SER A 6 -15.60 -15.69 22.77
CA SER A 6 -14.86 -16.66 23.59
C SER A 6 -13.33 -16.62 23.38
N PRO A 7 -12.53 -16.89 24.44
CA PRO A 7 -11.17 -17.39 24.32
C PRO A 7 -11.24 -18.85 23.83
N GLY A 8 -10.73 -19.15 22.62
CA GLY A 8 -10.66 -20.53 22.10
C GLY A 8 -11.64 -20.93 20.99
N GLY A 9 -12.15 -19.99 20.16
CA GLY A 9 -13.02 -20.32 19.03
C GLY A 9 -12.30 -21.00 17.85
N THR A 10 -13.03 -21.80 17.07
CA THR A 10 -12.57 -22.31 15.76
C THR A 10 -12.97 -21.33 14.66
N VAL A 11 -12.03 -20.95 13.79
CA VAL A 11 -12.28 -20.17 12.58
C VAL A 11 -12.04 -21.02 11.32
N ASP A 12 -12.65 -20.63 10.21
CA ASP A 12 -12.38 -21.27 8.92
C ASP A 12 -10.97 -20.89 8.44
N LEU A 13 -10.63 -19.60 8.53
CA LEU A 13 -9.35 -19.09 8.04
C LEU A 13 -8.68 -18.19 9.08
N LEU A 14 -7.44 -18.52 9.44
CA LEU A 14 -6.52 -17.60 10.10
C LEU A 14 -5.58 -16.98 9.07
N VAL A 15 -5.53 -15.66 9.01
CA VAL A 15 -4.57 -14.89 8.21
C VAL A 15 -3.48 -14.34 9.13
N VAL A 16 -2.22 -14.71 8.87
CA VAL A 16 -1.05 -14.22 9.62
C VAL A 16 -0.40 -13.09 8.83
N GLY A 17 -0.41 -11.88 9.39
CA GLY A 17 0.15 -10.67 8.81
C GLY A 17 -0.91 -9.67 8.35
N GLY A 18 -0.88 -8.46 8.90
CA GLY A 18 -1.77 -7.32 8.63
C GLY A 18 -1.21 -6.29 7.65
N GLY A 19 -0.37 -6.74 6.71
CA GLY A 19 -0.01 -5.96 5.52
C GLY A 19 -1.13 -5.97 4.47
N VAL A 20 -0.89 -5.33 3.32
CA VAL A 20 -1.91 -5.20 2.26
C VAL A 20 -2.42 -6.54 1.73
N ASN A 21 -1.52 -7.53 1.55
CA ASN A 21 -1.90 -8.86 1.06
C ASN A 21 -2.79 -9.58 2.09
N GLY A 22 -2.39 -9.59 3.36
CA GLY A 22 -3.18 -10.24 4.41
C GLY A 22 -4.52 -9.57 4.67
N ALA A 23 -4.57 -8.23 4.72
CA ALA A 23 -5.82 -7.49 4.86
C ALA A 23 -6.77 -7.72 3.66
N GLY A 24 -6.22 -7.75 2.44
CA GLY A 24 -6.98 -8.07 1.22
C GLY A 24 -7.54 -9.50 1.22
N ILE A 25 -6.73 -10.48 1.62
CA ILE A 25 -7.15 -11.88 1.74
C ILE A 25 -8.24 -12.03 2.82
N ALA A 26 -8.07 -11.40 3.97
CA ALA A 26 -9.06 -11.43 5.03
C ALA A 26 -10.40 -10.81 4.58
N ARG A 27 -10.34 -9.67 3.87
CA ARG A 27 -11.51 -9.02 3.26
C ARG A 27 -12.22 -9.98 2.32
N ASP A 28 -11.50 -10.53 1.34
CA ASP A 28 -12.11 -11.39 0.32
C ASP A 28 -12.74 -12.63 0.96
N ALA A 29 -11.98 -13.36 1.78
CA ALA A 29 -12.44 -14.57 2.47
C ALA A 29 -13.70 -14.32 3.33
N ALA A 30 -13.73 -13.23 4.11
CA ALA A 30 -14.89 -12.89 4.93
C ALA A 30 -16.12 -12.57 4.07
N GLY A 31 -15.95 -11.81 2.99
CA GLY A 31 -17.05 -11.52 2.06
C GLY A 31 -17.56 -12.75 1.29
N ARG A 32 -16.73 -13.80 1.17
CA ARG A 32 -17.15 -15.11 0.64
C ARG A 32 -17.83 -16.01 1.68
N GLY A 33 -18.01 -15.53 2.91
CA GLY A 33 -18.75 -16.20 3.97
C GLY A 33 -17.91 -17.06 4.90
N LEU A 34 -16.58 -16.98 4.84
CA LEU A 34 -15.72 -17.68 5.80
C LEU A 34 -15.66 -16.93 7.13
N SER A 35 -15.61 -17.66 8.25
CA SER A 35 -15.21 -17.07 9.53
C SER A 35 -13.70 -16.83 9.53
N VAL A 36 -13.30 -15.56 9.61
CA VAL A 36 -11.91 -15.13 9.44
C VAL A 36 -11.37 -14.49 10.71
N MET A 37 -10.13 -14.83 11.07
CA MET A 37 -9.32 -14.05 12.00
C MET A 37 -8.05 -13.55 11.30
N LEU A 38 -7.69 -12.29 11.49
CA LEU A 38 -6.40 -11.74 11.09
C LEU A 38 -5.58 -11.42 12.34
N ALA A 39 -4.36 -11.94 12.41
CA ALA A 39 -3.38 -11.65 13.47
C ALA A 39 -2.22 -10.84 12.91
N GLU A 40 -2.01 -9.63 13.44
CA GLU A 40 -0.91 -8.73 13.11
C GLU A 40 -0.10 -8.47 14.38
N LYS A 41 1.21 -8.77 14.33
CA LYS A 41 2.10 -8.68 15.49
C LYS A 41 2.27 -7.25 16.01
N ASP A 42 2.19 -6.25 15.14
CA ASP A 42 2.36 -4.83 15.43
C ASP A 42 1.05 -4.07 15.10
N ASP A 43 1.14 -3.01 14.29
CA ASP A 43 -0.02 -2.29 13.74
C ASP A 43 -0.27 -2.68 12.27
N LEU A 44 -1.49 -2.46 11.79
CA LEU A 44 -1.82 -2.63 10.38
C LEU A 44 -0.88 -1.79 9.51
N ALA A 45 -0.32 -2.41 8.47
CA ALA A 45 0.67 -1.81 7.58
C ALA A 45 2.00 -1.36 8.23
N SER A 46 2.35 -1.83 9.43
CA SER A 46 3.55 -1.43 10.19
C SER A 46 4.90 -1.60 9.45
N ALA A 47 4.96 -2.50 8.46
CA ALA A 47 6.17 -2.79 7.70
C ALA A 47 6.07 -2.32 6.23
N THR A 48 6.40 -3.19 5.27
CA THR A 48 6.52 -2.89 3.83
C THR A 48 5.30 -2.14 3.24
N SER A 49 4.08 -2.41 3.73
CA SER A 49 2.85 -1.82 3.20
C SER A 49 2.61 -0.35 3.55
N SER A 50 3.39 0.27 4.44
CA SER A 50 3.39 1.74 4.66
C SER A 50 4.64 2.43 4.09
N TRP A 51 5.60 1.64 3.61
CA TRP A 51 6.92 2.07 3.16
C TRP A 51 7.11 1.87 1.65
N SER A 52 6.02 1.94 0.88
CA SER A 52 6.07 1.89 -0.58
C SER A 52 6.39 3.26 -1.18
N SER A 53 6.55 3.32 -2.51
CA SER A 53 6.57 4.60 -3.24
C SER A 53 5.19 5.28 -3.34
N LYS A 54 4.13 4.68 -2.77
CA LYS A 54 2.76 5.23 -2.77
C LYS A 54 2.17 5.38 -4.16
N LEU A 55 2.43 4.38 -5.02
CA LEU A 55 1.96 4.32 -6.40
C LEU A 55 1.17 3.04 -6.66
N ILE A 56 0.06 3.16 -7.37
CA ILE A 56 -0.62 2.05 -8.05
C ILE A 56 -0.23 2.16 -9.51
N HIS A 57 0.70 1.30 -9.92
CA HIS A 57 1.33 1.39 -11.23
C HIS A 57 1.52 0.03 -11.90
N GLY A 58 1.42 0.02 -13.23
CA GLY A 58 1.69 -1.15 -14.09
C GLY A 58 3.16 -1.58 -14.06
N GLY A 59 4.07 -0.63 -13.83
CA GLY A 59 5.50 -0.90 -13.75
C GLY A 59 6.19 -0.86 -15.10
N LEU A 60 6.22 0.33 -15.69
CA LEU A 60 6.81 0.59 -17.00
C LEU A 60 8.20 -0.05 -17.19
N ARG A 61 9.06 0.02 -16.17
CA ARG A 61 10.41 -0.60 -16.19
C ARG A 61 10.40 -2.12 -16.40
N TYR A 62 9.34 -2.82 -16.01
CA TYR A 62 9.28 -4.28 -16.15
C TYR A 62 9.07 -4.73 -17.60
N LEU A 63 8.65 -3.83 -18.49
CA LEU A 63 8.61 -4.11 -19.93
C LEU A 63 9.99 -4.41 -20.51
N GLU A 64 11.06 -3.85 -19.94
CA GLU A 64 12.44 -4.15 -20.34
C GLU A 64 12.87 -5.57 -19.97
N HIS A 65 12.13 -6.20 -19.06
CA HIS A 65 12.33 -7.59 -18.62
C HIS A 65 11.25 -8.53 -19.18
N TYR A 66 10.45 -8.07 -20.15
CA TYR A 66 9.39 -8.86 -20.82
C TYR A 66 8.31 -9.40 -19.88
N GLU A 67 8.10 -8.76 -18.72
CA GLU A 67 7.11 -9.13 -17.70
C GLU A 67 5.69 -8.70 -18.10
N PHE A 68 5.24 -9.07 -19.31
CA PHE A 68 4.01 -8.57 -19.92
C PHE A 68 2.76 -8.93 -19.12
N ARG A 69 2.69 -10.16 -18.58
CA ARG A 69 1.55 -10.60 -17.76
C ARG A 69 1.40 -9.74 -16.52
N LEU A 70 2.50 -9.53 -15.79
CA LEU A 70 2.53 -8.69 -14.58
C LEU A 70 2.12 -7.25 -14.90
N VAL A 71 2.65 -6.67 -15.98
CA VAL A 71 2.31 -5.31 -16.39
C VAL A 71 0.83 -5.21 -16.78
N ALA A 72 0.32 -6.16 -17.57
CA ALA A 72 -1.10 -6.16 -17.98
C ALA A 72 -2.05 -6.29 -16.78
N GLU A 73 -1.76 -7.22 -15.85
CA GLU A 73 -2.56 -7.41 -14.63
C GLU A 73 -2.54 -6.14 -13.76
N ALA A 74 -1.36 -5.56 -13.53
CA ALA A 74 -1.21 -4.36 -12.72
C ALA A 74 -1.90 -3.12 -13.33
N LEU A 75 -1.88 -2.99 -14.66
CA LEU A 75 -2.61 -1.94 -15.37
C LEU A 75 -4.14 -2.10 -15.29
N ALA A 76 -4.64 -3.33 -15.35
CA ALA A 76 -6.05 -3.62 -15.18
C ALA A 76 -6.51 -3.34 -13.74
N GLU A 77 -5.74 -3.82 -12.75
CA GLU A 77 -6.03 -3.58 -11.33
C GLU A 77 -5.98 -2.10 -10.97
N ARG A 78 -5.19 -1.28 -11.66
CA ARG A 78 -5.19 0.18 -11.47
C ARG A 78 -6.57 0.81 -11.69
N GLU A 79 -7.29 0.41 -12.74
CA GLU A 79 -8.65 0.90 -13.02
C GLU A 79 -9.64 0.40 -11.96
N VAL A 80 -9.51 -0.87 -11.53
CA VAL A 80 -10.31 -1.43 -10.44
C VAL A 80 -10.06 -0.66 -9.13
N MET A 81 -8.80 -0.38 -8.79
CA MET A 81 -8.43 0.38 -7.59
C MET A 81 -8.96 1.80 -7.62
N LEU A 82 -8.92 2.47 -8.77
CA LEU A 82 -9.55 3.79 -8.94
C LEU A 82 -11.05 3.75 -8.67
N ALA A 83 -11.74 2.66 -9.01
CA ALA A 83 -13.17 2.50 -8.80
C ALA A 83 -13.53 2.13 -7.35
N ILE A 84 -12.81 1.19 -6.74
CA ILE A 84 -13.16 0.68 -5.41
C ILE A 84 -12.54 1.50 -4.26
N ALA A 85 -11.48 2.27 -4.51
CA ALA A 85 -10.72 2.98 -3.49
C ALA A 85 -10.69 4.51 -3.73
N ARG A 86 -11.76 5.10 -4.26
CA ARG A 86 -11.87 6.48 -4.79
C ARG A 86 -11.41 7.63 -3.89
N HIS A 87 -11.30 7.42 -2.58
CA HIS A 87 -10.76 8.42 -1.66
C HIS A 87 -9.26 8.23 -1.35
N LEU A 88 -8.74 7.02 -1.57
CA LEU A 88 -7.36 6.62 -1.27
C LEU A 88 -6.47 6.48 -2.50
N VAL A 89 -7.06 6.24 -3.67
CA VAL A 89 -6.35 6.10 -4.95
C VAL A 89 -6.84 7.20 -5.89
N TRP A 90 -5.91 7.92 -6.50
CA TRP A 90 -6.23 8.98 -7.44
C TRP A 90 -5.26 9.02 -8.63
N PRO A 91 -5.73 9.48 -9.81
CA PRO A 91 -4.89 9.62 -10.99
C PRO A 91 -3.68 10.51 -10.75
N ALA A 92 -2.57 10.18 -11.40
CA ALA A 92 -1.39 11.02 -11.47
C ALA A 92 -0.77 10.94 -12.87
N ARG A 93 -0.28 12.08 -13.35
CA ARG A 93 0.49 12.16 -14.59
C ARG A 93 1.96 12.03 -14.27
N PHE A 94 2.65 11.19 -15.02
CA PHE A 94 4.06 10.90 -14.87
C PHE A 94 4.83 11.54 -16.01
N ILE A 95 5.82 12.35 -15.67
CA ILE A 95 6.69 13.05 -16.60
C ILE A 95 8.06 12.38 -16.57
N MET A 96 8.51 11.92 -17.74
CA MET A 96 9.82 11.31 -17.92
C MET A 96 10.67 12.21 -18.81
N PRO A 97 11.61 12.99 -18.25
CA PRO A 97 12.60 13.71 -19.03
C PRO A 97 13.41 12.74 -19.90
N HIS A 98 13.59 13.11 -21.17
CA HIS A 98 14.30 12.27 -22.12
C HIS A 98 15.82 12.43 -21.98
N VAL A 99 16.51 11.33 -21.74
CA VAL A 99 17.97 11.23 -21.65
C VAL A 99 18.45 10.23 -22.72
N PRO A 100 18.90 10.71 -23.91
CA PRO A 100 19.22 9.84 -25.04
C PRO A 100 20.26 8.75 -24.73
N GLU A 101 21.22 9.06 -23.86
CA GLU A 101 22.34 8.19 -23.50
C GLU A 101 21.88 6.98 -22.67
N LEU A 102 20.72 7.07 -22.01
CA LEU A 102 20.16 6.00 -21.20
C LEU A 102 19.18 5.16 -22.01
N ARG A 103 18.22 5.79 -22.69
CA ARG A 103 17.19 5.11 -23.48
C ARG A 103 16.82 5.91 -24.72
N PRO A 104 16.90 5.32 -25.93
CA PRO A 104 16.56 6.03 -27.16
C PRO A 104 15.04 6.29 -27.28
N ARG A 105 14.66 7.38 -27.95
CA ARG A 105 13.26 7.83 -28.09
C ARG A 105 12.33 6.75 -28.63
N TRP A 106 12.77 5.96 -29.62
CA TRP A 106 11.93 4.94 -30.26
C TRP A 106 11.53 3.85 -29.25
N MET A 107 12.45 3.46 -28.36
CA MET A 107 12.24 2.42 -27.35
C MET A 107 11.22 2.89 -26.31
N ILE A 108 11.35 4.12 -25.83
CA ILE A 108 10.37 4.72 -24.91
C ILE A 108 8.99 4.79 -25.57
N ARG A 109 8.89 5.23 -26.82
CA ARG A 109 7.61 5.29 -27.53
C ARG A 109 6.97 3.91 -27.70
N ALA A 110 7.75 2.89 -28.02
CA ALA A 110 7.27 1.52 -28.09
C ALA A 110 6.79 1.00 -26.73
N GLY A 111 7.57 1.24 -25.66
CA GLY A 111 7.19 0.86 -24.29
C GLY A 111 5.91 1.55 -23.82
N LEU A 112 5.76 2.85 -24.09
CA LEU A 112 4.56 3.61 -23.76
C LEU A 112 3.33 3.15 -24.57
N PHE A 113 3.52 2.85 -25.85
CA PHE A 113 2.46 2.24 -26.66
C PHE A 113 2.00 0.90 -26.07
N LEU A 114 2.93 0.02 -25.67
CA LEU A 114 2.59 -1.23 -24.99
C LEU A 114 1.86 -0.94 -23.67
N TYR A 115 2.36 0.00 -22.86
CA TYR A 115 1.77 0.35 -21.57
C TYR A 115 0.33 0.87 -21.68
N ASP A 116 0.02 1.68 -22.69
CA ASP A 116 -1.33 2.19 -22.92
C ASP A 116 -2.33 1.12 -23.40
N ASN A 117 -1.83 0.02 -23.98
CA ASN A 117 -2.67 -1.01 -24.60
C ASN A 117 -2.72 -2.33 -23.82
N LEU A 118 -1.70 -2.68 -23.05
CA LEU A 118 -1.66 -3.91 -22.24
C LEU A 118 -2.78 -3.96 -21.20
N GLY A 119 -3.13 -2.82 -20.59
CA GLY A 119 -4.26 -2.75 -19.67
C GLY A 119 -5.62 -3.05 -20.33
N LYS A 120 -5.76 -2.81 -21.64
CA LYS A 120 -7.00 -3.08 -22.39
C LYS A 120 -7.21 -4.57 -22.62
N PHE A 121 -6.14 -5.34 -22.80
CA PHE A 121 -6.21 -6.80 -22.87
C PHE A 121 -6.62 -7.43 -21.53
N GLY A 122 -6.39 -6.72 -20.42
CA GLY A 122 -6.90 -7.08 -19.09
C GLY A 122 -8.39 -6.82 -18.87
N ALA A 123 -9.15 -6.30 -19.85
CA ALA A 123 -10.61 -6.12 -19.72
C ALA A 123 -11.36 -7.44 -19.42
N ALA A 124 -10.80 -8.59 -19.82
CA ALA A 124 -11.29 -9.91 -19.44
C ALA A 124 -11.18 -10.22 -17.93
N LEU A 125 -10.42 -9.42 -17.17
CA LEU A 125 -10.23 -9.53 -15.72
C LEU A 125 -11.18 -8.61 -14.91
N GLY A 126 -12.21 -8.05 -15.55
CA GLY A 126 -13.23 -7.22 -14.89
C GLY A 126 -12.89 -5.73 -14.81
N ALA A 127 -11.90 -5.26 -15.58
CA ALA A 127 -11.54 -3.84 -15.62
C ALA A 127 -12.60 -3.00 -16.35
N HIS A 128 -12.93 -1.82 -15.78
CA HIS A 128 -13.72 -0.80 -16.45
C HIS A 128 -12.96 -0.23 -17.67
N ARG A 129 -13.65 0.43 -18.61
CA ARG A 129 -12.99 1.13 -19.73
C ARG A 129 -11.94 2.10 -19.17
N PRO A 130 -10.73 2.18 -19.77
CA PRO A 130 -9.64 2.99 -19.23
C PRO A 130 -10.10 4.46 -19.09
N ALA A 131 -10.12 4.95 -17.86
CA ALA A 131 -10.53 6.33 -17.55
C ALA A 131 -9.36 7.32 -17.68
N LEU A 132 -8.13 6.81 -17.76
CA LEU A 132 -6.91 7.60 -17.71
C LEU A 132 -6.46 8.05 -19.11
N PRO A 133 -5.98 9.30 -19.27
CA PRO A 133 -5.45 9.77 -20.55
C PRO A 133 -4.24 8.96 -21.01
N GLY A 134 -4.12 8.76 -22.32
CA GLY A 134 -2.99 8.06 -22.94
C GLY A 134 -1.65 8.81 -22.84
N SER A 135 -0.60 8.14 -23.25
CA SER A 135 0.76 8.68 -23.27
C SER A 135 1.03 9.55 -24.51
N HIS A 136 1.88 10.56 -24.35
CA HIS A 136 2.32 11.42 -25.45
C HIS A 136 3.65 12.10 -25.15
N GLY A 137 4.31 12.66 -26.17
CA GLY A 137 5.52 13.47 -26.00
C GLY A 137 5.17 14.87 -25.48
N VAL A 138 6.03 15.42 -24.62
CA VAL A 138 5.84 16.76 -24.04
C VAL A 138 7.10 17.61 -24.17
N ARG A 139 6.90 18.92 -24.12
CA ARG A 139 7.96 19.92 -23.98
C ARG A 139 8.20 20.20 -22.49
N LEU A 140 9.46 20.22 -22.09
CA LEU A 140 9.92 20.44 -20.72
C LEU A 140 10.66 21.77 -20.56
N ASP A 141 10.73 22.57 -21.62
CA ASP A 141 11.21 23.95 -21.62
C ASP A 141 10.08 24.98 -21.49
N VAL A 142 8.84 24.51 -21.22
CA VAL A 142 7.65 25.35 -21.03
C VAL A 142 6.95 25.08 -19.70
N PRO A 143 6.38 26.10 -19.04
CA PRO A 143 5.51 25.89 -17.89
C PRO A 143 4.25 25.09 -18.24
N PRO A 144 3.70 24.31 -17.29
CA PRO A 144 4.20 24.09 -15.93
C PRO A 144 5.24 22.96 -15.81
N LEU A 145 5.55 22.24 -16.89
CA LEU A 145 6.36 21.01 -16.84
C LEU A 145 7.87 21.25 -16.70
N ASN A 146 8.33 22.47 -17.00
CA ASN A 146 9.71 22.89 -16.75
C ASN A 146 10.02 23.17 -15.27
N ALA A 147 8.99 23.20 -14.40
CA ALA A 147 9.14 23.61 -13.01
C ALA A 147 10.13 22.71 -12.25
N GLY A 148 11.19 23.33 -11.71
CA GLY A 148 12.23 22.66 -10.93
C GLY A 148 13.32 21.97 -11.75
N LEU A 149 13.15 21.78 -13.06
CA LEU A 149 14.14 21.12 -13.93
C LEU A 149 15.21 22.09 -14.44
N LYS A 150 16.42 21.58 -14.71
CA LYS A 150 17.46 22.30 -15.46
C LYS A 150 16.97 22.65 -16.87
N PRO A 151 17.39 23.79 -17.44
CA PRO A 151 16.95 24.25 -18.75
C PRO A 151 17.35 23.33 -19.92
N ASP A 152 18.33 22.44 -19.72
CA ASP A 152 18.81 21.52 -20.74
C ASP A 152 17.79 20.41 -21.07
N PHE A 153 16.86 20.11 -20.16
CA PHE A 153 15.79 19.14 -20.40
C PHE A 153 14.66 19.80 -21.19
N ARG A 154 14.72 19.71 -22.52
CA ARG A 154 13.71 20.32 -23.42
C ARG A 154 12.55 19.41 -23.78
N HIS A 155 12.74 18.10 -23.74
CA HIS A 155 11.75 17.11 -24.18
C HIS A 155 11.59 15.98 -23.17
N GLY A 156 10.38 15.45 -23.10
CA GLY A 156 10.06 14.28 -22.31
C GLY A 156 8.84 13.56 -22.82
N PHE A 157 8.33 12.67 -21.99
CA PHE A 157 7.11 11.92 -22.24
C PHE A 157 6.20 12.02 -21.03
N GLU A 158 4.91 12.06 -21.27
CA GLU A 158 3.89 12.06 -20.23
C GLU A 158 3.00 10.83 -20.37
N TYR A 159 2.70 10.15 -19.26
CA TYR A 159 1.79 9.00 -19.21
C TYR A 159 0.99 8.96 -17.90
N SER A 160 0.00 8.08 -17.80
CA SER A 160 -0.84 7.94 -16.60
C SER A 160 -0.45 6.76 -15.73
N ASP A 161 -0.49 6.99 -14.42
CA ASP A 161 -0.57 5.96 -13.38
C ASP A 161 -1.36 6.55 -12.19
N CYS A 162 -1.28 5.97 -11.00
CA CYS A 162 -2.03 6.44 -9.83
C CYS A 162 -1.13 6.61 -8.60
N ARG A 163 -1.49 7.58 -7.75
CA ARG A 163 -0.99 7.72 -6.39
C ARG A 163 -1.96 7.02 -5.42
N VAL A 164 -1.44 6.56 -4.29
CA VAL A 164 -2.23 5.92 -3.23
C VAL A 164 -1.73 6.26 -1.83
N ASP A 165 -2.66 6.40 -0.89
CA ASP A 165 -2.32 6.28 0.54
C ASP A 165 -2.23 4.80 0.91
N ASP A 166 -0.99 4.28 0.95
CA ASP A 166 -0.70 2.86 1.10
C ASP A 166 -1.16 2.28 2.44
N ALA A 167 -0.83 2.95 3.55
CA ALA A 167 -1.25 2.53 4.88
C ALA A 167 -2.78 2.60 5.06
N ARG A 168 -3.44 3.62 4.49
CA ARG A 168 -4.92 3.69 4.52
C ARG A 168 -5.58 2.62 3.69
N LEU A 169 -5.00 2.24 2.56
CA LEU A 169 -5.52 1.14 1.75
C LEU A 169 -5.58 -0.18 2.54
N VAL A 170 -4.56 -0.46 3.35
CA VAL A 170 -4.55 -1.65 4.23
C VAL A 170 -5.67 -1.59 5.25
N VAL A 171 -5.83 -0.46 5.95
CA VAL A 171 -6.84 -0.35 6.99
C VAL A 171 -8.25 -0.35 6.41
N ALA A 172 -8.48 0.24 5.23
CA ALA A 172 -9.77 0.16 4.55
C ALA A 172 -10.13 -1.29 4.21
N ASN A 173 -9.15 -2.13 3.85
CA ASN A 173 -9.38 -3.57 3.67
C ASN A 173 -9.70 -4.27 5.01
N ALA A 174 -8.98 -3.95 6.08
CA ALA A 174 -9.25 -4.52 7.41
C ALA A 174 -10.63 -4.10 7.95
N LEU A 175 -11.02 -2.84 7.76
CA LEU A 175 -12.37 -2.33 8.04
C LEU A 175 -13.42 -3.12 7.27
N SER A 176 -13.22 -3.31 5.97
CA SER A 176 -14.15 -4.07 5.13
C SER A 176 -14.26 -5.52 5.61
N ALA A 177 -13.14 -6.17 5.90
CA ALA A 177 -13.14 -7.52 6.47
C ALA A 177 -13.95 -7.60 7.78
N ALA A 178 -13.77 -6.62 8.68
CA ALA A 178 -14.51 -6.54 9.94
C ALA A 178 -16.01 -6.28 9.74
N GLU A 179 -16.42 -5.49 8.74
CA GLU A 179 -17.84 -5.34 8.36
C GLU A 179 -18.46 -6.65 7.87
N PHE A 180 -17.67 -7.53 7.26
CA PHE A 180 -18.07 -8.91 6.93
C PHE A 180 -17.89 -9.91 8.09
N GLY A 181 -17.62 -9.43 9.30
CA GLY A 181 -17.55 -10.25 10.51
C GLY A 181 -16.17 -10.83 10.82
N ALA A 182 -15.12 -10.47 10.07
CA ALA A 182 -13.76 -10.90 10.41
C ALA A 182 -13.28 -10.30 11.74
N VAL A 183 -12.56 -11.10 12.53
CA VAL A 183 -11.91 -10.62 13.76
C VAL A 183 -10.51 -10.13 13.43
N ILE A 184 -10.28 -8.82 13.57
CA ILE A 184 -8.96 -8.22 13.35
C ILE A 184 -8.26 -8.00 14.70
N ARG A 185 -7.09 -8.61 14.87
CA ARG A 185 -6.24 -8.52 16.07
C ARG A 185 -4.89 -7.90 15.71
N THR A 186 -4.70 -6.63 16.05
CA THR A 186 -3.38 -5.98 16.06
C THR A 186 -2.67 -6.28 17.38
N ARG A 187 -1.36 -6.05 17.44
CA ARG A 187 -0.51 -6.33 18.61
C ARG A 187 -0.62 -7.80 19.07
N THR A 188 -0.78 -8.71 18.10
CA THR A 188 -1.03 -10.13 18.32
C THR A 188 -0.19 -10.97 17.36
N GLU A 189 0.92 -11.50 17.83
CA GLU A 189 1.83 -12.35 17.06
C GLU A 189 1.31 -13.79 17.00
N CYS A 190 1.43 -14.44 15.83
CA CYS A 190 1.31 -15.90 15.73
C CYS A 190 2.63 -16.54 16.17
N VAL A 191 2.66 -17.09 17.39
CA VAL A 191 3.88 -17.63 18.02
C VAL A 191 4.09 -19.11 17.72
N SER A 192 3.02 -19.85 17.42
CA SER A 192 3.10 -21.25 17.01
C SER A 192 1.83 -21.70 16.29
N ALA A 193 1.97 -22.63 15.36
CA ALA A 193 0.86 -23.34 14.74
C ALA A 193 1.26 -24.78 14.43
N ARG A 194 0.42 -25.75 14.78
CA ARG A 194 0.63 -27.17 14.49
C ARG A 194 -0.66 -27.80 13.98
N ARG A 195 -0.56 -28.74 13.03
CA ARG A 195 -1.72 -29.52 12.59
C ARG A 195 -2.05 -30.57 13.65
N HIS A 196 -3.32 -30.65 14.04
CA HIS A 196 -3.84 -31.62 15.00
C HIS A 196 -5.33 -31.85 14.72
N ASP A 197 -5.75 -33.11 14.60
CA ASP A 197 -7.13 -33.54 14.33
C ASP A 197 -7.80 -32.85 13.12
N GLY A 198 -7.05 -32.61 12.04
CA GLY A 198 -7.59 -31.95 10.84
C GLY A 198 -7.79 -30.44 10.99
N PHE A 199 -7.25 -29.82 12.04
CA PHE A 199 -7.22 -28.36 12.23
C PHE A 199 -5.79 -27.90 12.49
N TRP A 200 -5.57 -26.60 12.35
CA TRP A 200 -4.44 -25.92 12.98
C TRP A 200 -4.80 -25.57 14.42
N GLN A 201 -3.97 -25.99 15.38
CA GLN A 201 -3.91 -25.43 16.72
C GLN A 201 -2.88 -24.31 16.72
N VAL A 202 -3.33 -23.09 17.00
CA VAL A 202 -2.50 -21.89 16.90
C VAL A 202 -2.37 -21.23 18.27
N GLY A 203 -1.13 -20.99 18.67
CA GLY A 203 -0.78 -20.11 19.77
C GLY A 203 -0.55 -18.68 19.26
N LEU A 204 -1.25 -17.73 19.88
CA LEU A 204 -1.06 -16.31 19.68
C LEU A 204 -0.42 -15.69 20.94
N SER A 205 0.30 -14.59 20.78
CA SER A 205 0.87 -13.85 21.92
C SER A 205 -0.21 -13.43 22.92
N GLY A 206 0.14 -13.33 24.20
CA GLY A 206 -0.83 -13.08 25.28
C GLY A 206 -1.67 -14.31 25.63
N ASP A 207 -1.06 -15.49 25.57
CA ASP A 207 -1.60 -16.80 25.95
C ASP A 207 -2.94 -17.18 25.30
N THR A 208 -3.25 -16.57 24.15
CA THR A 208 -4.48 -16.84 23.42
C THR A 208 -4.28 -18.04 22.50
N ARG A 209 -5.23 -18.99 22.52
CA ARG A 209 -5.25 -20.14 21.61
C ARG A 209 -6.44 -20.06 20.67
N VAL A 210 -6.24 -20.43 19.41
CA VAL A 210 -7.30 -20.48 18.39
C VAL A 210 -7.16 -21.76 17.56
N ARG A 211 -8.28 -22.29 17.06
CA ARG A 211 -8.27 -23.37 16.07
C ARG A 211 -8.61 -22.79 14.70
N ALA A 212 -7.95 -23.25 13.63
CA ALA A 212 -8.26 -22.81 12.27
C ALA A 212 -8.37 -24.00 11.31
N ARG A 213 -9.32 -23.97 10.37
CA ARG A 213 -9.39 -25.00 9.31
C ARG A 213 -8.31 -24.81 8.25
N ALA A 214 -7.91 -23.57 7.99
CA ALA A 214 -6.80 -23.21 7.11
C ALA A 214 -6.00 -22.03 7.68
N ILE A 215 -4.73 -21.93 7.27
CA ILE A 215 -3.90 -20.74 7.51
C ILE A 215 -3.51 -20.11 6.17
N VAL A 216 -3.55 -18.78 6.10
CA VAL A 216 -2.80 -18.01 5.11
C VAL A 216 -1.63 -17.32 5.79
N ASN A 217 -0.41 -17.67 5.40
CA ASN A 217 0.81 -16.97 5.78
C ASN A 217 1.06 -15.81 4.80
N ALA A 218 0.64 -14.61 5.21
CA ALA A 218 0.84 -13.35 4.50
C ALA A 218 1.83 -12.42 5.22
N ALA A 219 2.82 -13.00 5.91
CA ALA A 219 3.76 -12.28 6.76
C ALA A 219 4.85 -11.50 6.00
N GLY A 220 4.72 -11.33 4.68
CA GLY A 220 5.62 -10.49 3.87
C GLY A 220 7.11 -10.88 4.03
N PRO A 221 8.00 -9.95 4.46
CA PRO A 221 9.42 -10.26 4.74
C PRO A 221 9.66 -11.44 5.69
N TRP A 222 8.69 -11.75 6.54
CA TRP A 222 8.77 -12.83 7.52
C TRP A 222 8.13 -14.14 7.04
N VAL A 223 7.69 -14.24 5.77
CA VAL A 223 6.98 -15.43 5.26
C VAL A 223 7.75 -16.73 5.53
N LYS A 224 9.07 -16.76 5.26
CA LYS A 224 9.92 -17.94 5.49
C LYS A 224 10.09 -18.24 6.97
N GLN A 225 10.30 -17.20 7.78
CA GLN A 225 10.43 -17.35 9.23
C GLN A 225 9.16 -17.95 9.83
N VAL A 226 7.99 -17.41 9.47
CA VAL A 226 6.69 -17.93 9.93
C VAL A 226 6.49 -19.38 9.50
N LEU A 227 6.79 -19.70 8.24
CA LEU A 227 6.60 -21.03 7.70
C LEU A 227 7.49 -22.08 8.41
N ASN A 228 8.78 -21.77 8.58
CA ASN A 228 9.76 -22.69 9.16
C ASN A 228 9.67 -22.76 10.69
N GLU A 229 9.65 -21.62 11.37
CA GLU A 229 9.78 -21.57 12.84
C GLU A 229 8.42 -21.65 13.54
N ARG A 230 7.40 -20.99 13.00
CA ARG A 230 6.08 -20.90 13.65
C ARG A 230 5.17 -22.04 13.25
N LEU A 231 5.16 -22.43 11.97
CA LEU A 231 4.28 -23.49 11.42
C LEU A 231 4.95 -24.87 11.33
N ALA A 232 6.28 -24.94 11.46
CA ALA A 232 7.06 -26.17 11.29
C ALA A 232 6.79 -26.89 9.96
N GLN A 233 6.68 -26.12 8.88
CA GLN A 233 6.55 -26.61 7.50
C GLN A 233 7.79 -26.16 6.72
N PRO A 234 8.92 -26.90 6.74
CA PRO A 234 10.12 -26.44 6.05
C PRO A 234 9.86 -26.26 4.55
N SER A 235 10.28 -25.13 4.00
CA SER A 235 10.25 -24.86 2.55
C SER A 235 11.64 -24.52 2.01
N ASP A 236 11.93 -25.08 0.84
CA ASP A 236 13.12 -24.77 0.04
C ASP A 236 12.95 -23.49 -0.79
N ASP A 237 11.75 -22.90 -0.83
CA ASP A 237 11.50 -21.63 -1.53
C ASP A 237 12.42 -20.54 -0.94
N ALA A 238 13.21 -19.91 -1.81
CA ALA A 238 14.12 -18.83 -1.44
C ALA A 238 13.42 -17.47 -1.53
N VAL A 239 13.66 -16.62 -0.53
CA VAL A 239 13.14 -15.26 -0.47
C VAL A 239 14.32 -14.31 -0.40
N ARG A 240 14.44 -13.44 -1.39
CA ARG A 240 15.45 -12.39 -1.40
C ARG A 240 14.87 -11.14 -0.76
N LEU A 241 15.48 -10.71 0.33
CA LEU A 241 15.11 -9.48 1.01
C LEU A 241 15.86 -8.30 0.40
N VAL A 242 15.11 -7.35 -0.17
CA VAL A 242 15.67 -6.13 -0.77
C VAL A 242 15.11 -4.91 -0.07
N LYS A 243 15.94 -4.19 0.67
CA LYS A 243 15.59 -2.91 1.28
C LYS A 243 15.48 -1.84 0.20
N GLY A 244 14.41 -1.04 0.30
CA GLY A 244 14.28 0.20 -0.43
C GLY A 244 13.94 1.35 0.48
N SER A 245 14.65 2.44 0.27
CA SER A 245 14.57 3.65 1.07
C SER A 245 13.97 4.80 0.29
N HIS A 246 13.39 5.73 1.01
CA HIS A 246 12.86 6.99 0.51
C HIS A 246 13.27 8.13 1.44
N ILE A 247 13.43 9.32 0.85
CA ILE A 247 13.63 10.57 1.56
C ILE A 247 12.49 11.52 1.23
N VAL A 248 12.14 12.37 2.19
CA VAL A 248 11.17 13.45 2.02
C VAL A 248 11.90 14.77 2.15
N LEU A 249 11.73 15.60 1.13
CA LEU A 249 12.32 16.93 1.00
C LEU A 249 11.21 17.98 1.00
N PRO A 250 11.51 19.25 1.32
CA PRO A 250 10.63 20.38 0.98
C PRO A 250 10.22 20.31 -0.50
N ARG A 251 9.03 20.84 -0.83
CA ARG A 251 8.48 20.79 -2.18
C ARG A 251 9.49 21.31 -3.22
N LEU A 252 9.90 20.45 -4.14
CA LEU A 252 10.97 20.75 -5.11
C LEU A 252 10.47 21.49 -6.36
N TYR A 253 9.17 21.40 -6.67
CA TYR A 253 8.56 22.06 -7.83
C TYR A 253 7.07 22.31 -7.65
N ALA A 254 6.54 23.26 -8.41
CA ALA A 254 5.11 23.52 -8.52
C ALA A 254 4.46 22.52 -9.47
N GLY A 255 3.33 21.93 -9.06
CA GLY A 255 2.61 20.91 -9.84
C GLY A 255 2.31 19.64 -9.06
N GLU A 256 1.41 18.83 -9.62
CA GLU A 256 0.92 17.56 -9.03
C GLU A 256 1.35 16.32 -9.84
N HIS A 257 2.10 16.53 -10.93
CA HIS A 257 2.68 15.44 -11.70
C HIS A 257 3.85 14.80 -10.95
N VAL A 258 4.10 13.52 -11.23
CA VAL A 258 5.24 12.76 -10.71
C VAL A 258 6.36 12.80 -11.75
N PHE A 259 7.60 13.08 -11.37
CA PHE A 259 8.72 12.84 -12.27
C PHE A 259 9.22 11.39 -12.14
N LEU A 260 9.43 10.72 -13.27
CA LEU A 260 10.19 9.48 -13.40
C LEU A 260 11.56 9.81 -13.98
N LEU A 261 12.59 9.69 -13.16
CA LEU A 261 13.97 10.04 -13.47
C LEU A 261 14.78 8.78 -13.79
N GLN A 262 15.54 8.80 -14.87
CA GLN A 262 16.41 7.71 -15.26
C GLN A 262 17.80 7.91 -14.63
N ASN A 263 18.29 6.92 -13.90
CA ASN A 263 19.58 7.02 -13.24
C ASN A 263 20.69 6.30 -14.05
N ASP A 264 21.95 6.61 -13.75
CA ASP A 264 23.14 6.06 -14.43
C ASP A 264 23.29 4.54 -14.28
N ASP A 265 22.88 4.00 -13.14
CA ASP A 265 22.76 2.55 -12.88
C ASP A 265 21.55 1.89 -13.59
N ARG A 266 20.95 2.57 -14.57
CA ARG A 266 19.74 2.18 -15.33
C ARG A 266 18.46 2.02 -14.52
N ARG A 267 18.51 2.21 -13.19
CA ARG A 267 17.32 2.23 -12.33
C ARG A 267 16.56 3.54 -12.53
N VAL A 268 15.37 3.60 -11.93
CA VAL A 268 14.52 4.80 -11.97
C VAL A 268 14.27 5.31 -10.56
N VAL A 269 14.25 6.63 -10.42
CA VAL A 269 13.91 7.34 -9.18
C VAL A 269 12.72 8.24 -9.45
N PHE A 270 11.78 8.30 -8.53
CA PHE A 270 10.61 9.16 -8.61
C PHE A 270 10.79 10.41 -7.77
N MET A 271 10.27 11.54 -8.25
CA MET A 271 9.94 12.69 -7.42
C MET A 271 8.43 12.83 -7.40
N ILE A 272 7.82 12.61 -6.23
CA ILE A 272 6.36 12.51 -6.08
C ILE A 272 5.90 13.68 -5.20
N PRO A 273 4.97 14.54 -5.64
CA PRO A 273 4.38 15.55 -4.77
C PRO A 273 3.68 14.86 -3.60
N TYR A 274 4.03 15.28 -2.37
CA TYR A 274 3.70 14.54 -1.16
C TYR A 274 3.23 15.49 -0.05
N GLU A 275 2.08 15.17 0.55
CA GLU A 275 1.47 15.92 1.65
C GLU A 275 1.47 17.46 1.47
N GLY A 276 1.28 17.92 0.22
CA GLY A 276 1.10 19.33 -0.17
C GLY A 276 2.35 20.22 -0.10
N ARG A 277 3.23 20.00 0.89
CA ARG A 277 4.43 20.82 1.19
C ARG A 277 5.74 20.11 0.89
N TYR A 278 5.70 18.84 0.48
CA TYR A 278 6.87 18.00 0.35
C TYR A 278 6.97 17.32 -1.01
N THR A 279 8.14 16.75 -1.26
CA THR A 279 8.40 15.84 -2.36
C THR A 279 8.99 14.56 -1.78
N LEU A 280 8.34 13.43 -2.07
CA LEU A 280 8.84 12.10 -1.75
C LEU A 280 9.75 11.64 -2.88
N VAL A 281 10.98 11.27 -2.53
CA VAL A 281 12.01 10.80 -3.46
C VAL A 281 12.37 9.35 -3.16
N GLY A 282 12.35 8.49 -4.17
CA GLY A 282 12.76 7.10 -4.02
C GLY A 282 12.70 6.27 -5.30
N THR A 283 13.27 5.07 -5.33
CA THR A 283 13.76 4.31 -4.16
C THR A 283 15.09 3.62 -4.44
N THR A 284 15.74 3.11 -3.40
CA THR A 284 16.93 2.27 -3.46
C THR A 284 16.57 0.77 -3.60
N ASP A 285 17.56 -0.06 -3.96
CA ASP A 285 17.47 -1.52 -3.97
C ASP A 285 18.77 -2.06 -3.34
N VAL A 286 18.74 -2.37 -2.05
CA VAL A 286 19.88 -2.84 -1.26
C VAL A 286 19.57 -4.22 -0.69
N PRO A 287 20.29 -5.28 -1.08
CA PRO A 287 20.13 -6.60 -0.47
C PRO A 287 20.39 -6.55 1.04
N VAL A 288 19.56 -7.25 1.82
CA VAL A 288 19.72 -7.38 3.27
C VAL A 288 19.49 -8.83 3.68
N THR A 289 20.06 -9.24 4.81
CA THR A 289 19.87 -10.58 5.38
C THR A 289 18.66 -10.66 6.31
N GLU A 290 18.26 -9.52 6.90
CA GLU A 290 17.17 -9.45 7.86
C GLU A 290 16.15 -8.37 7.48
N ALA A 291 14.90 -8.62 7.85
CA ALA A 291 13.78 -7.73 7.59
C ALA A 291 13.51 -6.71 8.72
N ALA A 292 14.05 -6.95 9.91
CA ALA A 292 13.70 -6.17 11.10
C ALA A 292 14.25 -4.74 11.03
N ALA A 293 13.41 -3.78 11.42
CA ALA A 293 13.74 -2.36 11.60
C ALA A 293 14.67 -1.76 10.54
N PRO A 294 14.29 -1.76 9.24
CA PRO A 294 15.15 -1.24 8.18
C PRO A 294 15.42 0.26 8.37
N VAL A 295 16.69 0.64 8.43
CA VAL A 295 17.12 2.04 8.55
C VAL A 295 17.70 2.53 7.23
N VAL A 296 17.34 3.76 6.85
CA VAL A 296 17.92 4.47 5.70
C VAL A 296 19.35 4.89 6.03
N THR A 297 20.34 4.44 5.26
CA THR A 297 21.75 4.80 5.48
C THR A 297 22.10 6.15 4.86
N ALA A 298 23.22 6.75 5.29
CA ALA A 298 23.74 7.98 4.68
C ALA A 298 24.03 7.79 3.17
N GLN A 299 24.56 6.63 2.78
CA GLN A 299 24.84 6.30 1.37
C GLN A 299 23.56 6.27 0.52
N GLU A 300 22.45 5.78 1.07
CA GLU A 300 21.16 5.79 0.37
C GLU A 300 20.59 7.20 0.23
N VAL A 301 20.74 8.05 1.26
CA VAL A 301 20.37 9.48 1.16
C VAL A 301 21.20 10.17 0.07
N ASP A 302 22.52 9.98 0.09
CA ASP A 302 23.42 10.56 -0.91
C ASP A 302 23.09 10.07 -2.33
N TYR A 303 22.80 8.78 -2.49
CA TYR A 303 22.35 8.20 -3.75
C TYR A 303 21.09 8.90 -4.28
N LEU A 304 20.07 9.05 -3.44
CA LEU A 304 18.80 9.68 -3.83
C LEU A 304 18.97 11.18 -4.14
N CYS A 305 19.75 11.92 -3.34
CA CYS A 305 20.09 13.32 -3.61
C CYS A 305 20.86 13.47 -4.93
N ARG A 306 21.86 12.62 -5.20
CA ARG A 306 22.60 12.62 -6.48
C ARG A 306 21.66 12.35 -7.66
N ALA A 307 20.80 11.34 -7.56
CA ALA A 307 19.88 10.98 -8.63
C ALA A 307 18.96 12.15 -9.03
N VAL A 308 18.37 12.87 -8.06
CA VAL A 308 17.50 14.01 -8.37
C VAL A 308 18.28 15.25 -8.82
N ASN A 309 19.49 15.50 -8.28
CA ASN A 309 20.33 16.66 -8.65
C ASN A 309 20.86 16.62 -10.09
N ARG A 310 20.83 15.45 -10.73
CA ARG A 310 21.06 15.35 -12.18
C ARG A 310 20.03 16.18 -12.95
N TYR A 311 18.80 16.25 -12.46
CA TYR A 311 17.66 16.87 -13.12
C TYR A 311 17.29 18.25 -12.59
N LEU A 312 17.48 18.50 -11.29
CA LEU A 312 17.01 19.72 -10.64
C LEU A 312 17.86 20.96 -10.98
N ALA A 313 17.21 22.08 -11.27
CA ALA A 313 17.87 23.38 -11.42
C ALA A 313 18.46 23.89 -10.11
N ARG A 314 17.78 23.61 -8.98
CA ARG A 314 18.26 23.91 -7.63
C ARG A 314 18.60 22.59 -6.94
N PRO A 315 19.89 22.27 -6.75
CA PRO A 315 20.29 21.01 -6.14
C PRO A 315 19.89 20.97 -4.66
N VAL A 316 19.56 19.78 -4.19
CA VAL A 316 19.29 19.47 -2.78
C VAL A 316 20.49 18.82 -2.13
N ARG A 317 20.55 18.85 -0.80
CA ARG A 317 21.60 18.25 0.01
C ARG A 317 20.98 17.28 1.03
N PRO A 318 21.76 16.31 1.56
CA PRO A 318 21.28 15.42 2.62
C PRO A 318 20.69 16.13 3.84
N GLN A 319 21.17 17.34 4.14
CA GLN A 319 20.68 18.17 5.25
C GLN A 319 19.26 18.72 5.01
N ASP A 320 18.80 18.77 3.75
CA ASP A 320 17.46 19.25 3.42
C ASP A 320 16.38 18.18 3.69
N VAL A 321 16.77 16.94 4.01
CA VAL A 321 15.85 15.83 4.25
C VAL A 321 15.11 16.02 5.58
N VAL A 322 13.79 16.21 5.50
CA VAL A 322 12.93 16.43 6.67
C VAL A 322 12.37 15.14 7.28
N TRP A 323 12.33 14.06 6.49
CA TRP A 323 11.95 12.73 6.95
C TRP A 323 12.49 11.65 6.01
N ARG A 324 12.64 10.43 6.51
CA ARG A 324 13.13 9.28 5.73
C ARG A 324 12.50 8.00 6.25
N TYR A 325 12.29 7.03 5.38
CA TYR A 325 11.83 5.70 5.76
C TYR A 325 12.40 4.64 4.82
N ALA A 326 12.46 3.40 5.29
CA ALA A 326 12.85 2.26 4.48
C ALA A 326 11.89 1.11 4.72
N GLY A 327 11.72 0.25 3.72
CA GLY A 327 11.02 -1.02 3.87
C GLY A 327 11.71 -2.14 3.12
N VAL A 328 11.45 -3.38 3.53
CA VAL A 328 12.06 -4.57 2.92
C VAL A 328 11.05 -5.26 2.02
N ARG A 329 11.45 -5.54 0.78
CA ARG A 329 10.66 -6.24 -0.23
C ARG A 329 10.99 -7.74 -0.15
N PRO A 330 10.00 -8.61 0.12
CA PRO A 330 10.18 -10.05 0.05
C PRO A 330 10.03 -10.52 -1.40
N LEU A 331 11.10 -10.53 -2.17
CA LEU A 331 11.06 -11.00 -3.55
C LEU A 331 11.22 -12.52 -3.58
N TYR A 332 10.41 -13.20 -4.38
CA TYR A 332 10.60 -14.62 -4.64
C TYR A 332 11.90 -14.79 -5.44
N ASP A 333 12.79 -15.66 -4.97
CA ASP A 333 14.06 -15.91 -5.64
C ASP A 333 13.87 -17.03 -6.67
N ASP A 334 13.97 -16.66 -7.93
CA ASP A 334 13.92 -17.55 -9.10
C ASP A 334 15.31 -18.05 -9.54
N GLY A 335 16.37 -17.72 -8.78
CA GLY A 335 17.76 -18.06 -9.08
C GLY A 335 18.54 -16.97 -9.82
N THR A 336 18.00 -15.76 -9.97
CA THR A 336 18.66 -14.65 -10.69
C THR A 336 19.65 -13.85 -9.82
N SER A 337 20.85 -13.55 -10.35
CA SER A 337 21.93 -12.89 -9.59
C SER A 337 21.71 -11.38 -9.35
N ASP A 338 21.12 -10.65 -10.31
CA ASP A 338 20.84 -9.21 -10.19
C ASP A 338 19.57 -8.92 -9.34
N PRO A 339 19.69 -8.29 -8.15
CA PRO A 339 18.53 -7.91 -7.33
C PRO A 339 17.57 -6.96 -8.05
N SER A 340 18.06 -6.21 -9.02
CA SER A 340 17.27 -5.31 -9.85
C SER A 340 16.44 -6.05 -10.91
N ALA A 341 16.78 -7.31 -11.22
CA ALA A 341 16.11 -8.16 -12.21
C ALA A 341 15.15 -9.20 -11.61
N VAL A 342 15.34 -9.60 -10.34
CA VAL A 342 14.44 -10.56 -9.64
C VAL A 342 12.98 -10.19 -9.85
N THR A 343 12.13 -11.14 -10.23
CA THR A 343 10.73 -10.84 -10.55
C THR A 343 10.00 -10.15 -9.39
N ARG A 344 9.15 -9.17 -9.73
CA ARG A 344 8.26 -8.47 -8.76
C ARG A 344 6.84 -9.00 -8.84
N ASP A 345 6.66 -10.16 -9.44
CA ASP A 345 5.42 -10.88 -9.37
C ASP A 345 5.24 -11.56 -8.01
N TYR A 346 4.07 -12.12 -7.76
CA TYR A 346 3.78 -12.93 -6.59
C TYR A 346 3.74 -14.41 -6.93
N THR A 347 4.06 -15.22 -5.93
CA THR A 347 3.89 -16.68 -5.97
C THR A 347 3.03 -17.11 -4.78
N LEU A 348 2.02 -17.93 -5.06
CA LEU A 348 1.13 -18.50 -4.04
C LEU A 348 1.42 -20.00 -3.93
N ARG A 349 1.95 -20.43 -2.78
CA ARG A 349 2.24 -21.83 -2.49
C ARG A 349 1.18 -22.37 -1.55
N LEU A 350 0.44 -23.37 -2.00
CA LEU A 350 -0.52 -24.10 -1.17
C LEU A 350 0.11 -25.44 -0.79
N ASP A 351 0.32 -25.65 0.50
CA ASP A 351 0.59 -26.96 1.07
C ASP A 351 -0.71 -27.47 1.68
N GLY A 352 -1.28 -28.49 1.04
CA GLY A 352 -2.39 -29.26 1.56
C GLY A 352 -2.15 -30.74 1.27
N VAL A 353 -2.14 -31.54 2.32
CA VAL A 353 -2.15 -33.00 2.22
C VAL A 353 -3.61 -33.44 2.32
N ALA A 354 -4.03 -34.43 1.55
CA ALA A 354 -5.39 -34.96 1.60
C ALA A 354 -5.74 -35.34 3.06
N GLY A 355 -6.83 -34.78 3.59
CA GLY A 355 -7.28 -35.01 4.97
C GLY A 355 -6.64 -34.12 6.04
N ALA A 356 -5.77 -33.16 5.68
CA ALA A 356 -5.13 -32.24 6.62
C ALA A 356 -5.50 -30.77 6.37
N ALA A 357 -5.40 -29.94 7.42
CA ALA A 357 -5.65 -28.51 7.36
C ALA A 357 -4.59 -27.79 6.48
N PRO A 358 -4.97 -27.08 5.40
CA PRO A 358 -4.01 -26.49 4.47
C PRO A 358 -3.33 -25.23 5.04
N VAL A 359 -2.15 -24.92 4.51
CA VAL A 359 -1.52 -23.60 4.62
C VAL A 359 -1.23 -23.03 3.23
N LEU A 360 -1.59 -21.77 3.01
CA LEU A 360 -1.22 -21.02 1.82
C LEU A 360 -0.22 -19.92 2.18
N SER A 361 0.95 -19.92 1.56
CA SER A 361 1.99 -18.89 1.76
C SER A 361 2.06 -17.93 0.59
N VAL A 362 2.21 -16.65 0.89
CA VAL A 362 2.30 -15.54 -0.07
C VAL A 362 3.74 -15.04 -0.16
N PHE A 363 4.35 -15.21 -1.33
CA PHE A 363 5.68 -14.67 -1.66
C PHE A 363 5.54 -13.49 -2.62
N GLY A 364 6.19 -12.37 -2.35
CA GLY A 364 6.04 -11.16 -3.15
C GLY A 364 4.67 -10.49 -3.03
N GLY A 365 4.21 -9.91 -4.15
CA GLY A 365 2.93 -9.20 -4.23
C GLY A 365 3.08 -7.70 -4.04
N LYS A 366 2.78 -6.95 -5.10
CA LYS A 366 2.76 -5.49 -5.06
C LYS A 366 1.47 -5.00 -4.42
N ILE A 367 1.54 -3.80 -3.85
CA ILE A 367 0.33 -3.05 -3.49
C ILE A 367 -0.61 -2.83 -4.68
N THR A 368 -0.10 -2.78 -5.93
CA THR A 368 -0.94 -2.68 -7.12
C THR A 368 -1.81 -3.92 -7.34
N THR A 369 -1.29 -5.12 -7.08
CA THR A 369 -1.94 -6.40 -7.46
C THR A 369 -2.57 -7.12 -6.27
N TYR A 370 -2.57 -6.52 -5.07
CA TYR A 370 -2.99 -7.20 -3.83
C TYR A 370 -4.42 -7.77 -3.90
N ARG A 371 -5.36 -7.09 -4.56
CA ARG A 371 -6.77 -7.51 -4.62
C ARG A 371 -6.92 -8.73 -5.51
N ARG A 372 -6.33 -8.71 -6.71
CA ARG A 372 -6.27 -9.91 -7.57
C ARG A 372 -5.51 -11.06 -6.91
N LEU A 373 -4.39 -10.79 -6.24
CA LEU A 373 -3.65 -11.78 -5.45
C LEU A 373 -4.54 -12.41 -4.38
N ALA A 374 -5.28 -11.60 -3.62
CA ALA A 374 -6.22 -12.07 -2.61
C ALA A 374 -7.31 -12.96 -3.19
N GLU A 375 -7.86 -12.57 -4.34
CA GLU A 375 -8.89 -13.34 -5.04
C GLU A 375 -8.40 -14.73 -5.46
N LEU A 376 -7.18 -14.81 -5.97
CA LEU A 376 -6.53 -16.07 -6.35
C LEU A 376 -6.14 -16.90 -5.13
N ALA A 377 -5.65 -16.28 -4.05
CA ALA A 377 -5.28 -16.95 -2.82
C ALA A 377 -6.50 -17.62 -2.16
N VAL A 378 -7.59 -16.87 -1.98
CA VAL A 378 -8.84 -17.41 -1.44
C VAL A 378 -9.43 -18.44 -2.40
N GLY A 379 -9.37 -18.21 -3.71
CA GLY A 379 -9.80 -19.18 -4.72
C GLY A 379 -9.09 -20.54 -4.62
N LYS A 380 -7.79 -20.56 -4.34
CA LYS A 380 -7.02 -21.81 -4.12
C LYS A 380 -7.49 -22.61 -2.90
N LEU A 381 -8.18 -21.98 -1.96
CA LEU A 381 -8.74 -22.63 -0.78
C LEU A 381 -10.16 -23.19 -1.01
N ALA A 382 -10.78 -22.93 -2.16
CA ALA A 382 -12.15 -23.39 -2.46
C ALA A 382 -12.38 -24.90 -2.27
N PRO A 383 -11.43 -25.80 -2.61
CA PRO A 383 -11.61 -27.24 -2.36
C PRO A 383 -11.80 -27.62 -0.89
N TYR A 384 -11.34 -26.77 0.04
CA TYR A 384 -11.44 -26.98 1.49
C TYR A 384 -12.70 -26.34 2.10
N PHE A 385 -13.39 -25.49 1.33
CA PHE A 385 -14.58 -24.75 1.77
C PHE A 385 -15.68 -24.82 0.71
N PRO A 386 -16.40 -25.96 0.58
CA PRO A 386 -17.39 -26.15 -0.49
C PRO A 386 -18.55 -25.15 -0.49
N ALA A 387 -18.85 -24.54 0.66
CA ALA A 387 -19.89 -23.51 0.80
C ALA A 387 -19.39 -22.08 0.52
N MET A 388 -18.11 -21.89 0.18
CA MET A 388 -17.52 -20.58 -0.08
C MET A 388 -18.13 -19.95 -1.33
N LYS A 389 -18.57 -18.69 -1.22
CA LYS A 389 -19.19 -17.95 -2.32
C LYS A 389 -18.16 -17.53 -3.38
N ALA A 390 -18.66 -17.06 -4.52
CA ALA A 390 -17.83 -16.56 -5.63
C ALA A 390 -17.05 -15.29 -5.27
N ALA A 391 -16.05 -14.95 -6.11
CA ALA A 391 -15.31 -13.70 -6.00
C ALA A 391 -16.22 -12.46 -6.14
N TRP A 392 -15.91 -11.40 -5.39
CA TRP A 392 -16.79 -10.22 -5.28
C TRP A 392 -16.04 -8.88 -5.19
N THR A 393 -14.74 -8.89 -4.91
CA THR A 393 -13.98 -7.69 -4.51
C THR A 393 -13.72 -6.69 -5.64
N ALA A 394 -13.84 -7.11 -6.90
CA ALA A 394 -13.56 -6.27 -8.08
C ALA A 394 -14.57 -5.11 -8.26
N THR A 395 -15.79 -5.26 -7.75
CA THR A 395 -16.87 -4.26 -7.92
C THR A 395 -17.32 -3.63 -6.62
N ALA A 396 -16.89 -4.17 -5.47
CA ALA A 396 -17.29 -3.67 -4.17
C ALA A 396 -16.37 -2.54 -3.69
N PRO A 397 -16.90 -1.33 -3.45
CA PRO A 397 -16.13 -0.24 -2.87
C PRO A 397 -15.54 -0.61 -1.51
N LEU A 398 -14.36 -0.08 -1.22
CA LEU A 398 -13.81 -0.07 0.13
C LEU A 398 -14.59 0.92 1.01
N PRO A 399 -14.65 0.70 2.33
CA PRO A 399 -15.18 1.64 3.30
C PRO A 399 -14.70 3.07 3.03
N GLY A 400 -15.63 4.02 2.90
CA GLY A 400 -15.33 5.42 2.56
C GLY A 400 -15.30 5.75 1.06
N SER A 401 -15.35 4.76 0.16
CA SER A 401 -15.28 4.95 -1.30
C SER A 401 -16.62 4.91 -2.04
N ASP A 402 -17.71 4.53 -1.37
CA ASP A 402 -19.03 4.53 -2.00
C ASP A 402 -19.63 5.95 -1.96
N PHE A 403 -19.47 6.67 -3.07
CA PHE A 403 -19.97 8.04 -3.25
C PHE A 403 -21.34 8.10 -3.98
N GLY A 404 -21.96 6.94 -4.24
CA GLY A 404 -23.16 6.86 -5.06
C GLY A 404 -23.06 7.54 -6.43
N ALA A 405 -24.21 7.86 -7.03
CA ALA A 405 -24.30 8.48 -8.34
C ALA A 405 -23.85 9.96 -8.35
N ALA A 406 -24.08 10.69 -7.25
CA ALA A 406 -23.70 12.11 -7.13
C ALA A 406 -22.17 12.32 -7.13
N GLY A 407 -21.43 11.30 -6.72
CA GLY A 407 -19.98 11.28 -6.82
C GLY A 407 -19.25 12.07 -5.73
N ARG A 408 -17.93 11.94 -5.74
CA ARG A 408 -17.05 12.42 -4.67
C ARG A 408 -17.10 13.94 -4.45
N ALA A 409 -17.23 14.72 -5.51
CA ALA A 409 -17.28 16.18 -5.40
C ALA A 409 -18.54 16.65 -4.66
N ALA A 410 -19.71 16.10 -5.02
CA ALA A 410 -20.97 16.43 -4.34
C ALA A 410 -20.95 16.01 -2.86
N ALA A 411 -20.42 14.81 -2.55
CA ALA A 411 -20.29 14.36 -1.16
C ALA A 411 -19.39 15.29 -0.32
N ARG A 412 -18.34 15.85 -0.91
CA ARG A 412 -17.48 16.84 -0.25
C ARG A 412 -18.21 18.15 0.03
N GLU A 413 -18.91 18.68 -0.97
CA GLU A 413 -19.67 19.93 -0.80
C GLU A 413 -20.80 19.75 0.23
N ALA A 414 -21.44 18.58 0.28
CA ALA A 414 -22.41 18.24 1.31
C ALA A 414 -21.80 18.23 2.73
N LEU A 415 -20.59 17.69 2.90
CA LEU A 415 -19.86 17.78 4.17
C LEU A 415 -19.59 19.23 4.58
N PHE A 416 -19.14 20.07 3.65
CA PHE A 416 -18.88 21.49 3.90
C PHE A 416 -20.15 22.25 4.27
N ALA A 417 -21.26 21.99 3.58
CA ALA A 417 -22.54 22.62 3.85
C ALA A 417 -23.12 22.22 5.22
N ARG A 418 -22.89 20.97 5.65
CA ARG A 418 -23.37 20.46 6.95
C ARG A 418 -22.60 21.02 8.14
N HIS A 419 -21.32 21.36 7.96
CA HIS A 419 -20.46 21.85 9.03
C HIS A 419 -19.82 23.22 8.69
N PRO A 420 -20.62 24.28 8.48
CA PRO A 420 -20.12 25.57 7.98
C PRO A 420 -19.22 26.32 8.97
N ARG A 421 -19.22 25.92 10.25
CA ARG A 421 -18.39 26.52 11.31
C ARG A 421 -16.98 25.92 11.38
N ILE A 422 -16.74 24.78 10.74
CA ILE A 422 -15.43 24.12 10.71
C ILE A 422 -14.68 24.62 9.48
N GLU A 423 -13.38 24.91 9.65
CA GLU A 423 -12.55 25.35 8.54
C GLU A 423 -12.56 24.34 7.39
N ARG A 424 -12.77 24.84 6.16
CA ARG A 424 -12.86 23.98 4.96
C ARG A 424 -11.61 23.14 4.73
N ASP A 425 -10.44 23.64 5.11
CA ASP A 425 -9.18 22.93 4.93
C ASP A 425 -9.07 21.72 5.88
N CYS A 426 -9.54 21.87 7.11
CA CYS A 426 -9.69 20.76 8.06
C CYS A 426 -10.66 19.70 7.52
N LEU A 427 -11.88 20.10 7.11
CA LEU A 427 -12.86 19.19 6.52
C LEU A 427 -12.33 18.50 5.26
N ARG A 428 -11.55 19.21 4.42
CA ARG A 428 -10.93 18.62 3.23
C ARG A 428 -9.90 17.56 3.59
N GLY A 429 -9.11 17.78 4.63
CA GLY A 429 -8.16 16.81 5.17
C GLY A 429 -8.85 15.53 5.65
N ILE A 430 -9.90 15.68 6.48
CA ILE A 430 -10.72 14.56 6.97
C ILE A 430 -11.37 13.82 5.80
N PHE A 431 -12.00 14.54 4.86
CA PHE A 431 -12.64 13.93 3.68
C PHE A 431 -11.64 13.21 2.77
N ARG A 432 -10.41 13.72 2.63
CA ARG A 432 -9.34 13.04 1.89
C ARG A 432 -9.00 11.69 2.53
N ARG A 433 -8.91 11.63 3.86
CA ARG A 433 -8.53 10.43 4.61
C ARG A 433 -9.65 9.40 4.71
N HIS A 434 -10.90 9.83 4.89
CA HIS A 434 -12.02 8.97 5.28
C HIS A 434 -13.14 8.86 4.22
N GLY A 435 -13.08 9.67 3.16
CA GLY A 435 -14.11 9.69 2.13
C GLY A 435 -15.51 9.92 2.71
N THR A 436 -16.48 9.06 2.37
CA THR A 436 -17.86 9.18 2.88
C THR A 436 -18.00 8.98 4.40
N ARG A 437 -17.03 8.33 5.05
CA ARG A 437 -17.01 8.19 6.52
C ARG A 437 -16.61 9.47 7.25
N ALA A 438 -16.17 10.50 6.54
CA ALA A 438 -15.87 11.80 7.14
C ALA A 438 -17.05 12.38 7.96
N LEU A 439 -18.29 12.06 7.59
CA LEU A 439 -19.48 12.46 8.37
C LEU A 439 -19.52 11.81 9.76
N GLU A 440 -19.13 10.54 9.87
CA GLU A 440 -19.03 9.84 11.17
C GLU A 440 -17.87 10.40 12.00
N VAL A 441 -16.74 10.70 11.35
CA VAL A 441 -15.57 11.30 12.00
C VAL A 441 -15.94 12.66 12.58
N VAL A 442 -16.48 13.57 11.77
CA VAL A 442 -16.86 14.92 12.21
C VAL A 442 -18.01 14.91 13.22
N GLY A 443 -18.95 13.96 13.11
CA GLY A 443 -20.04 13.79 14.06
C GLY A 443 -20.99 15.01 14.10
N ASP A 444 -21.15 15.60 15.27
CA ASP A 444 -21.95 16.82 15.50
C ASP A 444 -21.22 18.11 15.12
N GLY A 445 -19.91 18.03 14.85
CA GLY A 445 -19.06 19.16 14.52
C GLY A 445 -18.23 19.70 15.68
N ASP A 446 -18.34 19.14 16.89
CA ASP A 446 -17.38 19.38 17.96
C ASP A 446 -16.15 18.47 17.77
N LEU A 447 -15.05 19.09 17.30
CA LEU A 447 -13.82 18.36 17.02
C LEU A 447 -12.94 18.14 18.26
N GLY A 448 -13.22 18.82 19.38
CA GLY A 448 -12.36 18.81 20.57
C GLY A 448 -11.01 19.50 20.35
N GLU A 449 -9.99 19.09 21.11
CA GLU A 449 -8.64 19.66 21.04
C GLU A 449 -8.08 19.66 19.61
N ASP A 450 -7.52 20.79 19.17
CA ASP A 450 -6.73 20.89 17.94
C ASP A 450 -5.26 20.63 18.23
N PHE A 451 -4.74 19.50 17.74
CA PHE A 451 -3.31 19.17 17.87
C PHE A 451 -2.44 19.89 16.83
N GLY A 452 -3.05 20.50 15.81
CA GLY A 452 -2.43 21.11 14.65
C GLY A 452 -2.51 20.22 13.39
N ALA A 453 -2.11 20.78 12.25
CA ALA A 453 -2.09 20.10 10.95
C ALA A 453 -3.45 19.48 10.53
N GLY A 454 -4.56 20.03 11.03
CA GLY A 454 -5.91 19.52 10.78
C GLY A 454 -6.16 18.14 11.41
N LEU A 455 -5.48 17.82 12.52
CA LEU A 455 -5.73 16.66 13.37
C LEU A 455 -6.35 17.12 14.68
N HIS A 456 -7.56 16.64 14.96
CA HIS A 456 -8.29 16.95 16.18
C HIS A 456 -8.57 15.69 17.01
N GLU A 457 -8.84 15.88 18.31
CA GLU A 457 -9.22 14.84 19.28
C GLU A 457 -10.32 13.92 18.77
N ARG A 458 -11.37 14.46 18.15
CA ARG A 458 -12.47 13.67 17.60
C ARG A 458 -11.99 12.66 16.55
N GLU A 459 -11.08 13.07 15.67
CA GLU A 459 -10.51 12.15 14.67
C GLU A 459 -9.60 11.11 15.33
N VAL A 460 -8.74 11.51 16.28
CA VAL A 460 -7.88 10.56 17.02
C VAL A 460 -8.73 9.48 17.69
N ARG A 461 -9.82 9.85 18.35
CA ARG A 461 -10.77 8.92 18.97
C ARG A 461 -11.41 7.97 17.96
N TYR A 462 -11.87 8.47 16.82
CA TYR A 462 -12.39 7.61 15.75
C TYR A 462 -11.33 6.59 15.28
N LEU A 463 -10.07 7.02 15.12
CA LEU A 463 -8.98 6.14 14.70
C LEU A 463 -8.67 5.04 15.74
N VAL A 464 -8.81 5.33 17.03
CA VAL A 464 -8.68 4.35 18.13
C VAL A 464 -9.86 3.38 18.13
N GLU A 465 -11.08 3.91 18.10
CA GLU A 465 -12.32 3.13 18.25
C GLU A 465 -12.62 2.25 17.03
N ARG A 466 -12.31 2.73 15.82
CA ARG A 466 -12.71 2.09 14.56
C ARG A 466 -11.54 1.56 13.75
N GLU A 467 -10.35 2.12 13.91
CA GLU A 467 -9.20 1.82 13.04
C GLU A 467 -8.00 1.21 13.76
N TRP A 468 -8.21 0.63 14.94
CA TRP A 468 -7.21 -0.13 15.72
C TRP A 468 -5.95 0.66 16.09
N ALA A 469 -5.97 2.00 16.04
CA ALA A 469 -4.84 2.79 16.51
C ALA A 469 -4.67 2.61 18.02
N ARG A 470 -3.45 2.31 18.48
CA ARG A 470 -3.10 2.09 19.89
C ARG A 470 -1.91 2.94 20.35
N SER A 471 -1.29 3.68 19.45
CA SER A 471 -0.16 4.56 19.73
C SER A 471 -0.21 5.81 18.85
N ALA A 472 0.46 6.88 19.29
CA ALA A 472 0.62 8.08 18.48
C ALA A 472 1.33 7.78 17.16
N GLU A 473 2.20 6.78 17.09
CA GLU A 473 2.84 6.40 15.84
C GLU A 473 1.83 5.86 14.81
N ASP A 474 0.89 5.04 15.27
CA ASP A 474 -0.21 4.53 14.43
C ASP A 474 -0.98 5.70 13.81
N VAL A 475 -1.32 6.72 14.62
CA VAL A 475 -2.06 7.90 14.19
C VAL A 475 -1.21 8.80 13.27
N LEU A 476 -0.04 9.20 13.71
CA LEU A 476 0.75 10.27 13.08
C LEU A 476 1.39 9.85 11.75
N TRP A 477 1.71 8.56 11.58
CA TRP A 477 2.48 8.07 10.44
C TRP A 477 1.77 7.04 9.57
N ARG A 478 0.77 6.31 10.10
CA ARG A 478 0.01 5.30 9.33
C ARG A 478 -1.41 5.73 9.02
N ARG A 479 -2.22 6.08 10.02
CA ARG A 479 -3.58 6.59 9.86
C ARG A 479 -3.61 7.96 9.20
N THR A 480 -2.65 8.78 9.54
CA THR A 480 -2.44 10.10 8.94
C THR A 480 -0.99 10.23 8.48
N LYS A 481 -0.63 11.43 8.04
CA LYS A 481 0.76 11.88 7.88
C LYS A 481 0.98 13.20 8.61
N SER A 482 0.15 13.48 9.62
CA SER A 482 0.22 14.70 10.43
C SER A 482 1.57 14.82 11.14
N GLY A 483 2.24 13.70 11.42
CA GLY A 483 3.62 13.68 11.91
C GLY A 483 4.56 14.56 11.08
N LEU A 484 4.42 14.61 9.75
CA LEU A 484 5.26 15.47 8.90
C LEU A 484 5.04 16.98 9.08
N HIS A 485 3.92 17.38 9.66
CA HIS A 485 3.51 18.77 9.78
C HIS A 485 3.53 19.28 11.21
N LEU A 486 3.37 18.37 12.18
CA LEU A 486 3.40 18.70 13.60
C LEU A 486 4.83 18.87 14.11
N THR A 487 4.99 19.89 14.97
CA THR A 487 6.20 20.07 15.79
C THR A 487 6.35 18.94 16.81
N GLU A 488 7.55 18.78 17.38
CA GLU A 488 7.81 17.76 18.41
C GLU A 488 6.88 17.91 19.63
N VAL A 489 6.64 19.15 20.07
CA VAL A 489 5.72 19.46 21.17
C VAL A 489 4.30 19.00 20.85
N GLN A 490 3.81 19.26 19.64
CA GLN A 490 2.47 18.81 19.22
C GLN A 490 2.39 17.28 19.09
N ARG A 491 3.42 16.62 18.58
CA ARG A 491 3.48 15.14 18.53
C ARG A 491 3.45 14.54 19.94
N ALA A 492 4.15 15.14 20.89
CA ALA A 492 4.13 14.73 22.29
C ALA A 492 2.74 14.91 22.93
N ARG A 493 2.00 15.96 22.57
CA ARG A 493 0.60 16.14 23.01
C ARG A 493 -0.32 15.03 22.50
N VAL A 494 -0.20 14.64 21.23
CA VAL A 494 -0.95 13.49 20.68
C VAL A 494 -0.60 12.20 21.42
N ALA A 495 0.69 11.97 21.72
CA ALA A 495 1.12 10.81 22.49
C ALA A 495 0.57 10.81 23.92
N ALA A 496 0.58 11.96 24.59
CA ALA A 496 -0.01 12.11 25.92
C ALA A 496 -1.53 11.88 25.90
N HIS A 497 -2.24 12.37 24.87
CA HIS A 497 -3.68 12.13 24.72
C HIS A 497 -3.99 10.65 24.51
N MET A 498 -3.24 9.94 23.66
CA MET A 498 -3.44 8.52 23.40
C MET A 498 -3.01 7.59 24.55
N GLY A 499 -2.24 8.10 25.51
CA GLY A 499 -1.87 7.38 26.73
C GLY A 499 -2.86 7.53 27.88
N ARG A 500 -3.87 8.40 27.75
CA ARG A 500 -5.03 8.50 28.65
C ARG A 500 -6.06 7.45 28.25
#